data_AF-A0A7X2IL76-F1
#
_entry.id   AF-A0A7X2IL76-F1
#
_cell.length_a   1.000
_cell.length_b   1.000
_cell.length_c   1.000
_cell.angle_alpha   90.00
_cell.angle_beta   90.00
_cell.angle_gamma   90.00
#
_symmetry.space_group_name_H-M   'P 1'
#
loop_
_entity.id
_entity.type
_entity.pdbx_description
1 polymer ?
#
loop_
_entity_poly.entity_id
_entity_poly.type
_entity_poly.pdbx_seq_one_letter_code
_entity_poly.pdbx_strand_id
1 'polypeptide(L)'
;MQANTSTIIQSSVTASDIGPRQSGNGRYAAFTTNQNLLGSDSNLATDVYVRDLQSGTISLASSATGSTAPLTGASSGAALSADGQTIAFQYANGSALVDIMVKNMTTGTLTNASTNSSGADANGHSYNAEISANGRYVAYLSKATNLVATDTNGHDDVFVKDLQTGSVRNISTTAAGVQADADSKEIAISSDGRLVAFTSYAGNLVANDSSNADIFVKDTVTGGLQRVSTDSSGNASNGNSDHAAFSANGRYVVFASQGSNLVQSDTNGTRDIFRKDLLTGETVRASVTADGAQVVGDASDASISADGRYIVFSSTGRFTAGDADGKTDIFIKDMQTGAVSRLSQSGAADDYNYLEGGALANDNLSVLYTNYKYAPGNAADVRNLVKVQVGSGFGDTTGQTINGTAGADTVNANQGADRITGLGGNDVIDGGGGVDTAVYQGARANYTVASGAGGLTITDNTGADGVDVLANVERLHFANADVAYDVYGNAGVAYRLYQAAFDRTPDAAGLGYWIKQMDNGTDRFDVARWFLAGAEAQSVYGANPTNATALNLFYNHVLHRSADAAGFNYWLNILDTGVASQSAVLASFAESAENQAALIGVMQNGMAFTAWAG
;
A
#
# COMPACT_ATOMS: atom_id res chain seq x y z
N MET A 1 1.55 14.67 -5.93
CA MET A 1 2.35 13.45 -5.69
C MET A 1 2.82 13.42 -4.26
N GLN A 2 2.27 12.52 -3.42
CA GLN A 2 2.92 12.23 -2.15
C GLN A 2 4.07 11.26 -2.42
N ALA A 3 5.28 11.62 -2.03
CA ALA A 3 6.42 10.72 -2.10
C ALA A 3 6.26 9.59 -1.07
N ASN A 4 6.91 8.44 -1.32
CA ASN A 4 7.07 7.41 -0.30
C ASN A 4 7.69 8.04 0.95
N THR A 5 7.13 7.75 2.12
CA THR A 5 7.69 8.22 3.40
C THR A 5 8.27 7.05 4.16
N SER A 6 9.59 7.09 4.40
CA SER A 6 10.31 6.06 5.15
C SER A 6 10.59 6.55 6.57
N THR A 7 10.32 5.70 7.56
CA THR A 7 10.59 5.99 8.97
C THR A 7 11.32 4.80 9.59
N ILE A 8 12.46 5.05 10.24
CA ILE A 8 13.10 4.06 11.11
C ILE A 8 12.24 3.93 12.36
N ILE A 9 11.59 2.78 12.52
CA ILE A 9 10.71 2.52 13.65
C ILE A 9 11.44 1.85 14.81
N GLN A 10 12.55 1.15 14.54
CA GLN A 10 13.44 0.64 15.57
C GLN A 10 14.87 0.65 15.02
N SER A 11 15.79 1.25 15.77
CA SER A 11 17.20 1.29 15.41
C SER A 11 18.00 0.25 16.19
N SER A 12 19.15 -0.09 15.62
CA SER A 12 20.21 -0.85 16.29
C SER A 12 19.83 -2.25 16.75
N VAL A 13 18.91 -2.92 16.07
CA VAL A 13 18.47 -4.27 16.41
C VAL A 13 19.60 -5.27 16.10
N THR A 14 19.96 -6.12 17.06
CA THR A 14 21.05 -7.09 16.92
C THR A 14 20.50 -8.52 17.03
N ALA A 15 20.25 -9.15 15.88
CA ALA A 15 19.94 -10.57 15.74
C ALA A 15 20.19 -11.00 14.28
N SER A 16 20.62 -12.25 14.06
CA SER A 16 20.82 -12.80 12.71
C SER A 16 19.52 -12.85 11.90
N ASP A 17 18.39 -13.03 12.58
CA ASP A 17 17.03 -13.01 12.02
C ASP A 17 16.21 -11.95 12.76
N ILE A 18 15.91 -10.86 12.07
CA ILE A 18 15.05 -9.79 12.62
C ILE A 18 13.60 -10.01 12.21
N GLY A 19 13.38 -10.66 11.06
CA GLY A 19 12.09 -11.08 10.51
C GLY A 19 10.90 -10.28 10.94
N PRO A 20 10.89 -8.97 10.60
CA PRO A 20 9.85 -8.14 11.13
C PRO A 20 8.53 -8.50 10.47
N ARG A 21 7.56 -8.87 11.29
CA ARG A 21 6.21 -9.15 10.83
C ARG A 21 5.33 -7.98 11.13
N GLN A 22 4.60 -7.50 10.14
CA GLN A 22 3.59 -6.49 10.36
C GLN A 22 2.25 -7.17 10.59
N SER A 23 1.46 -6.70 11.56
CA SER A 23 0.08 -7.12 11.68
C SER A 23 -0.71 -6.64 10.45
N GLY A 24 -1.68 -7.43 10.01
CA GLY A 24 -2.53 -7.11 8.85
C GLY A 24 -3.19 -5.72 8.92
N ASN A 25 -3.53 -5.21 10.11
CA ASN A 25 -4.05 -3.84 10.28
C ASN A 25 -2.98 -2.72 10.21
N GLY A 26 -1.72 -3.06 9.96
CA GLY A 26 -0.61 -2.11 9.82
C GLY A 26 -0.15 -1.45 11.12
N ARG A 27 -0.74 -1.81 12.28
CA ARG A 27 -0.51 -1.16 13.57
C ARG A 27 0.63 -1.76 14.39
N TYR A 28 0.90 -3.05 14.30
CA TYR A 28 1.90 -3.72 15.14
C TYR A 28 3.03 -4.26 14.29
N ALA A 29 4.26 -4.18 14.83
CA ALA A 29 5.43 -4.83 14.27
C ALA A 29 6.04 -5.77 15.32
N ALA A 30 6.15 -7.06 15.01
CA ALA A 30 6.95 -7.98 15.80
C ALA A 30 8.37 -8.03 15.26
N PHE A 31 9.36 -8.13 16.14
CA PHE A 31 10.76 -8.25 15.77
C PHE A 31 11.55 -8.92 16.87
N THR A 32 12.74 -9.38 16.51
CA THR A 32 13.60 -10.18 17.38
C THR A 32 14.91 -9.44 17.68
N THR A 33 15.38 -9.45 18.93
CA THR A 33 16.65 -8.80 19.32
C THR A 33 17.22 -9.41 20.59
N ASN A 34 18.54 -9.40 20.75
CA ASN A 34 19.20 -9.69 22.04
C ASN A 34 19.48 -8.43 22.88
N GLN A 35 18.86 -7.31 22.52
CA GLN A 35 18.94 -6.06 23.28
C GLN A 35 17.83 -5.94 24.29
N ASN A 36 18.20 -5.44 25.47
CA ASN A 36 17.28 -5.16 26.55
C ASN A 36 16.54 -3.85 26.26
N LEU A 37 15.40 -3.95 25.55
CA LEU A 37 14.57 -2.79 25.20
C LEU A 37 13.63 -2.35 26.31
N LEU A 38 13.44 -3.20 27.32
CA LEU A 38 12.62 -2.94 28.50
C LEU A 38 13.44 -3.18 29.76
N GLY A 39 13.22 -2.40 30.81
CA GLY A 39 13.90 -2.61 32.10
C GLY A 39 13.58 -3.93 32.78
N SER A 40 12.55 -4.65 32.32
CA SER A 40 12.22 -6.01 32.75
C SER A 40 13.00 -7.10 32.01
N ASP A 41 13.59 -6.79 30.85
CA ASP A 41 14.53 -7.67 30.17
C ASP A 41 15.88 -7.64 30.89
N SER A 42 16.27 -8.79 31.43
CA SER A 42 17.40 -8.95 32.33
C SER A 42 18.39 -10.02 31.87
N ASN A 43 18.20 -10.59 30.68
CA ASN A 43 19.10 -11.61 30.14
C ASN A 43 19.82 -11.09 28.87
N LEU A 44 20.63 -11.95 28.25
CA LEU A 44 21.31 -11.69 26.97
C LEU A 44 20.85 -12.64 25.86
N ALA A 45 19.77 -13.38 26.12
CA ALA A 45 19.16 -14.24 25.14
C ALA A 45 18.47 -13.37 24.09
N THR A 46 18.24 -13.95 22.91
CA THR A 46 17.41 -13.30 21.92
C THR A 46 15.96 -13.37 22.36
N ASP A 47 15.24 -12.24 22.26
CA ASP A 47 13.86 -12.09 22.69
C ASP A 47 12.98 -11.54 21.57
N VAL A 48 11.68 -11.84 21.68
CA VAL A 48 10.67 -11.39 20.72
C VAL A 48 9.86 -10.25 21.32
N TYR A 49 9.80 -9.14 20.59
CA TYR A 49 9.13 -7.92 20.97
C TYR A 49 8.02 -7.57 19.99
N VAL A 50 7.00 -6.86 20.46
CA VAL A 50 5.95 -6.24 19.64
C VAL A 50 5.96 -4.73 19.89
N ARG A 51 6.05 -3.95 18.82
CA ARG A 51 5.91 -2.50 18.84
C ARG A 51 4.55 -2.08 18.30
N ASP A 52 3.81 -1.30 19.07
CA ASP A 52 2.66 -0.55 18.58
C ASP A 52 3.16 0.67 17.80
N LEU A 53 2.90 0.70 16.50
CA LEU A 53 3.36 1.72 15.56
C LEU A 53 2.57 3.02 15.69
N GLN A 54 1.40 3.00 16.34
CA GLN A 54 0.61 4.18 16.61
C GLN A 54 1.10 4.90 17.87
N SER A 55 1.36 4.16 18.96
CA SER A 55 1.80 4.75 20.24
C SER A 55 3.32 4.76 20.42
N GLY A 56 4.07 3.96 19.65
CA GLY A 56 5.50 3.71 19.83
C GLY A 56 5.83 2.75 20.98
N THR A 57 4.83 2.20 21.68
CA THR A 57 5.03 1.33 22.84
C THR A 57 5.64 -0.02 22.44
N ILE A 58 6.61 -0.51 23.21
CA ILE A 58 7.24 -1.82 23.04
C ILE A 58 6.78 -2.76 24.16
N SER A 59 6.41 -3.99 23.80
CA SER A 59 5.99 -5.05 24.72
C SER A 59 6.78 -6.33 24.47
N LEU A 60 7.11 -7.07 25.53
CA LEU A 60 7.84 -8.34 25.46
C LEU A 60 6.89 -9.52 25.27
N ALA A 61 6.98 -10.17 24.10
CA ALA A 61 6.16 -11.33 23.78
C ALA A 61 6.73 -12.64 24.36
N SER A 62 8.07 -12.77 24.37
CA SER A 62 8.79 -13.91 24.94
C SER A 62 8.84 -13.84 26.48
N SER A 63 7.68 -13.81 27.12
CA SER A 63 7.53 -13.81 28.58
C SER A 63 6.55 -14.90 29.05
N ALA A 64 6.80 -15.49 30.22
CA ALA A 64 5.90 -16.48 30.81
C ALA A 64 4.53 -15.87 31.21
N THR A 65 3.50 -16.71 31.35
CA THR A 65 2.18 -16.27 31.82
C THR A 65 2.28 -15.56 33.17
N GLY A 66 1.79 -14.32 33.25
CA GLY A 66 1.83 -13.51 34.47
C GLY A 66 3.20 -12.92 34.83
N SER A 67 4.20 -13.05 33.95
CA SER A 67 5.53 -12.48 34.11
C SER A 67 5.78 -11.35 33.11
N THR A 68 6.54 -10.34 33.53
CA THR A 68 7.11 -9.31 32.65
C THR A 68 8.58 -9.55 32.32
N ALA A 69 9.20 -10.54 32.96
CA ALA A 69 10.57 -10.97 32.68
C ALA A 69 10.61 -11.90 31.45
N PRO A 70 11.70 -11.85 30.67
CA PRO A 70 11.90 -12.69 29.49
C PRO A 70 11.98 -14.17 29.87
N LEU A 71 11.67 -15.02 28.89
CA LEU A 71 11.98 -16.44 28.95
C LEU A 71 13.49 -16.63 29.08
N THR A 72 13.91 -17.74 29.69
CA THR A 72 15.34 -17.98 29.96
C THR A 72 16.13 -18.42 28.73
N GLY A 73 15.45 -19.03 27.76
CA GLY A 73 16.02 -19.46 26.49
C GLY A 73 15.86 -18.44 25.36
N ALA A 74 16.54 -18.67 24.23
CA ALA A 74 16.44 -17.81 23.06
C ALA A 74 15.09 -17.97 22.36
N SER A 75 14.52 -16.85 21.93
CA SER A 75 13.26 -16.77 21.18
C SER A 75 13.46 -16.02 19.86
N SER A 76 12.85 -16.50 18.77
CA SER A 76 12.98 -15.90 17.43
C SER A 76 11.83 -16.29 16.49
N GLY A 77 11.84 -15.80 15.24
CA GLY A 77 10.89 -16.22 14.19
C GLY A 77 9.43 -15.93 14.56
N ALA A 78 9.16 -14.65 14.87
CA ALA A 78 7.82 -14.22 15.24
C ALA A 78 6.85 -14.32 14.06
N ALA A 79 5.56 -14.57 14.35
CA ALA A 79 4.43 -14.43 13.43
C ALA A 79 3.24 -13.80 14.17
N LEU A 80 2.57 -12.81 13.57
CA LEU A 80 1.50 -12.02 14.19
C LEU A 80 0.14 -12.26 13.55
N SER A 81 -0.91 -12.33 14.37
CA SER A 81 -2.29 -12.19 13.90
C SER A 81 -2.55 -10.79 13.33
N ALA A 82 -3.60 -10.64 12.52
CA ALA A 82 -3.88 -9.37 11.83
C ALA A 82 -4.21 -8.21 12.78
N ASP A 83 -4.74 -8.53 13.96
CA ASP A 83 -5.00 -7.57 15.02
C ASP A 83 -3.82 -7.37 15.98
N GLY A 84 -2.72 -8.13 15.82
CA GLY A 84 -1.53 -8.09 16.67
C GLY A 84 -1.71 -8.67 18.08
N GLN A 85 -2.85 -9.30 18.39
CA GLN A 85 -3.14 -9.80 19.73
C GLN A 85 -2.60 -11.20 19.99
N THR A 86 -2.29 -11.98 18.96
CA THR A 86 -1.70 -13.30 19.09
C THR A 86 -0.39 -13.36 18.33
N ILE A 87 0.67 -13.84 18.99
CA ILE A 87 1.99 -13.99 18.40
C ILE A 87 2.49 -15.41 18.61
N ALA A 88 2.95 -16.05 17.53
CA ALA A 88 3.68 -17.31 17.59
C ALA A 88 5.18 -17.03 17.44
N PHE A 89 6.02 -17.80 18.12
CA PHE A 89 7.48 -17.68 18.01
C PHE A 89 8.17 -18.98 18.41
N GLN A 90 9.40 -19.14 17.95
CA GLN A 90 10.27 -20.26 18.28
C GLN A 90 10.91 -20.04 19.65
N TYR A 91 11.06 -21.09 20.45
CA TYR A 91 11.70 -21.02 21.75
C TYR A 91 12.69 -22.17 21.97
N ALA A 92 13.94 -21.82 22.23
CA ALA A 92 15.03 -22.75 22.56
C ALA A 92 15.35 -22.66 24.06
N ASN A 93 14.66 -23.47 24.88
CA ASN A 93 14.74 -23.46 26.35
C ASN A 93 16.04 -24.05 26.94
N GLY A 94 17.22 -23.79 26.36
CA GLY A 94 18.48 -24.46 26.74
C GLY A 94 18.44 -26.00 26.66
N SER A 95 17.34 -26.56 26.17
CA SER A 95 17.11 -27.97 25.89
C SER A 95 17.66 -28.31 24.50
N ALA A 96 17.81 -29.60 24.20
CA ALA A 96 18.22 -30.03 22.87
C ALA A 96 17.15 -29.74 21.79
N LEU A 97 15.91 -29.34 22.15
CA LEU A 97 14.81 -29.13 21.21
C LEU A 97 14.33 -27.67 21.20
N VAL A 98 13.74 -27.28 20.06
CA VAL A 98 13.11 -25.98 19.82
C VAL A 98 11.60 -26.21 19.71
N ASP A 99 10.82 -25.37 20.40
CA ASP A 99 9.36 -25.43 20.44
C ASP A 99 8.72 -24.21 19.79
N ILE A 100 7.44 -24.31 19.43
CA ILE A 100 6.63 -23.18 18.99
C ILE A 100 5.74 -22.72 20.14
N MET A 101 6.01 -21.52 20.62
CA MET A 101 5.22 -20.88 21.67
C MET A 101 4.21 -19.90 21.07
N VAL A 102 3.05 -19.77 21.71
CA VAL A 102 2.01 -18.79 21.36
C VAL A 102 1.67 -17.95 22.57
N LYS A 103 1.76 -16.63 22.41
CA LYS A 103 1.43 -15.62 23.41
C LYS A 103 0.18 -14.85 22.99
N ASN A 104 -0.79 -14.78 23.89
CA ASN A 104 -1.86 -13.80 23.80
C ASN A 104 -1.38 -12.49 24.45
N MET A 105 -1.27 -11.43 23.66
CA MET A 105 -0.74 -10.12 24.08
C MET A 105 -1.70 -9.36 24.98
N THR A 106 -2.99 -9.70 24.99
CA THR A 106 -4.02 -9.07 25.81
C THR A 106 -4.10 -9.70 27.21
N THR A 107 -4.12 -11.03 27.29
CA THR A 107 -4.20 -11.76 28.57
C THR A 107 -2.84 -12.08 29.18
N GLY A 108 -1.77 -11.99 28.38
CA GLY A 108 -0.43 -12.41 28.76
C GLY A 108 -0.23 -13.92 28.83
N THR A 109 -1.19 -14.73 28.40
CA THR A 109 -1.12 -16.20 28.44
C THR A 109 -0.14 -16.73 27.41
N LEU A 110 0.81 -17.57 27.84
CA LEU A 110 1.77 -18.29 27.00
C LEU A 110 1.43 -19.78 26.97
N THR A 111 1.42 -20.39 25.79
CA THR A 111 1.12 -21.82 25.57
C THR A 111 2.09 -22.46 24.57
N ASN A 112 2.34 -23.76 24.68
CA ASN A 112 3.12 -24.52 23.69
C ASN A 112 2.21 -25.04 22.57
N ALA A 113 2.46 -24.64 21.32
CA ALA A 113 1.73 -25.06 20.14
C ALA A 113 2.34 -26.30 19.46
N SER A 114 3.62 -26.60 19.68
CA SER A 114 4.27 -27.85 19.23
C SER A 114 3.90 -29.03 20.16
N THR A 115 2.59 -29.24 20.33
CA THR A 115 2.02 -30.35 21.09
C THR A 115 1.05 -31.14 20.22
N ASN A 116 0.96 -32.45 20.45
CA ASN A 116 -0.05 -33.29 19.81
C ASN A 116 -1.48 -32.93 20.31
N SER A 117 -2.51 -33.58 19.75
CA SER A 117 -3.92 -33.27 20.10
C SER A 117 -4.31 -33.58 21.55
N SER A 118 -3.50 -34.35 22.28
CA SER A 118 -3.67 -34.62 23.72
C SER A 118 -2.87 -33.68 24.62
N GLY A 119 -2.07 -32.78 24.04
CA GLY A 119 -1.23 -31.82 24.76
C GLY A 119 0.16 -32.34 25.14
N ALA A 120 0.60 -33.48 24.60
CA ALA A 120 1.98 -33.94 24.80
C ALA A 120 2.94 -33.20 23.85
N ASP A 121 4.07 -32.76 24.36
CA ASP A 121 5.08 -32.00 23.61
C ASP A 121 5.69 -32.82 22.46
N ALA A 122 6.11 -32.11 21.41
CA ALA A 122 6.87 -32.64 20.29
C ALA A 122 8.15 -33.34 20.78
N ASN A 123 8.47 -34.50 20.20
CA ASN A 123 9.71 -35.23 20.47
C ASN A 123 10.86 -34.88 19.52
N GLY A 124 10.71 -33.80 18.74
CA GLY A 124 11.67 -33.29 17.76
C GLY A 124 11.57 -31.77 17.62
N HIS A 125 12.54 -31.16 16.93
CA HIS A 125 12.56 -29.72 16.73
C HIS A 125 11.33 -29.23 15.97
N SER A 126 10.78 -28.10 16.40
CA SER A 126 9.74 -27.36 15.69
C SER A 126 10.18 -25.91 15.45
N TYR A 127 9.95 -25.38 14.26
CA TYR A 127 10.45 -24.08 13.82
C TYR A 127 9.58 -23.42 12.74
N ASN A 128 9.92 -22.18 12.38
CA ASN A 128 9.27 -21.38 11.32
C ASN A 128 7.74 -21.33 11.43
N ALA A 129 7.25 -20.81 12.55
CA ALA A 129 5.82 -20.70 12.77
C ALA A 129 5.19 -19.57 11.95
N GLU A 130 3.97 -19.83 11.48
CA GLU A 130 3.07 -18.91 10.80
C GLU A 130 1.72 -18.92 11.51
N ILE A 131 0.99 -17.80 11.50
CA ILE A 131 -0.31 -17.69 12.17
C ILE A 131 -1.36 -17.09 11.24
N SER A 132 -2.57 -17.66 11.25
CA SER A 132 -3.70 -17.10 10.51
C SER A 132 -4.07 -15.71 11.02
N ALA A 133 -4.65 -14.88 10.15
CA ALA A 133 -5.02 -13.49 10.47
C ALA A 133 -5.94 -13.39 11.69
N ASN A 134 -6.83 -14.36 11.89
CA ASN A 134 -7.72 -14.43 13.05
C ASN A 134 -7.06 -14.97 14.34
N GLY A 135 -5.77 -15.31 14.30
CA GLY A 135 -5.01 -15.83 15.45
C GLY A 135 -5.38 -17.24 15.90
N ARG A 136 -6.22 -17.97 15.15
CA ARG A 136 -6.72 -19.30 15.57
C ARG A 136 -5.82 -20.46 15.16
N TYR A 137 -5.19 -20.40 13.98
CA TYR A 137 -4.43 -21.51 13.43
C TYR A 137 -2.95 -21.15 13.39
N VAL A 138 -2.10 -22.05 13.91
CA VAL A 138 -0.65 -21.92 13.85
C VAL A 138 -0.09 -23.04 12.99
N ALA A 139 0.57 -22.68 11.91
CA ALA A 139 1.30 -23.60 11.06
C ALA A 139 2.80 -23.59 11.44
N TYR A 140 3.47 -24.72 11.40
CA TYR A 140 4.90 -24.81 11.75
C TYR A 140 5.56 -26.04 11.15
N LEU A 141 6.88 -26.00 10.98
CA LEU A 141 7.69 -27.15 10.60
C LEU A 141 8.03 -27.97 11.85
N SER A 142 8.06 -29.30 11.73
CA SER A 142 8.55 -30.16 12.81
C SER A 142 9.15 -31.47 12.31
N LYS A 143 10.18 -31.96 13.02
CA LYS A 143 10.74 -33.32 12.87
C LYS A 143 10.11 -34.35 13.80
N ALA A 144 9.07 -33.95 14.53
CA ALA A 144 8.53 -34.72 15.64
C ALA A 144 7.54 -35.78 15.19
N THR A 145 7.93 -37.05 15.34
CA THR A 145 7.14 -38.24 14.98
C THR A 145 5.95 -38.53 15.90
N ASN A 146 5.65 -37.68 16.88
CA ASN A 146 4.59 -37.89 17.87
C ASN A 146 3.47 -36.83 17.82
N LEU A 147 3.51 -35.89 16.88
CA LEU A 147 2.47 -34.85 16.73
C LEU A 147 1.16 -35.40 16.14
N VAL A 148 1.28 -36.32 15.19
CA VAL A 148 0.16 -37.06 14.58
C VAL A 148 0.57 -38.52 14.42
N ALA A 149 -0.33 -39.47 14.71
CA ALA A 149 0.00 -40.90 14.72
C ALA A 149 0.47 -41.49 13.37
N THR A 150 0.20 -40.80 12.26
CA THR A 150 0.60 -41.22 10.91
C THR A 150 1.97 -40.70 10.49
N ASP A 151 2.55 -39.75 11.23
CA ASP A 151 3.89 -39.25 10.95
C ASP A 151 4.95 -40.14 11.58
N THR A 152 5.81 -40.74 10.74
CA THR A 152 6.82 -41.71 11.19
C THR A 152 8.19 -41.57 10.52
N ASN A 153 8.37 -40.56 9.65
CA ASN A 153 9.51 -40.52 8.73
C ASN A 153 10.72 -39.72 9.28
N GLY A 154 10.53 -38.87 10.28
CA GLY A 154 11.59 -38.02 10.86
C GLY A 154 12.08 -36.90 9.94
N HIS A 155 11.35 -36.61 8.85
CA HIS A 155 11.58 -35.47 7.98
C HIS A 155 10.96 -34.19 8.55
N ASP A 156 11.35 -33.05 7.99
CA ASP A 156 10.63 -31.81 8.26
C ASP A 156 9.24 -31.85 7.60
N ASP A 157 8.20 -31.94 8.42
CA ASP A 157 6.82 -31.92 7.99
C ASP A 157 6.11 -30.62 8.42
N VAL A 158 5.08 -30.24 7.67
CA VAL A 158 4.27 -29.05 7.96
C VAL A 158 3.08 -29.48 8.80
N PHE A 159 2.90 -28.85 9.97
CA PHE A 159 1.77 -29.10 10.86
C PHE A 159 0.91 -27.86 11.03
N VAL A 160 -0.38 -28.04 11.25
CA VAL A 160 -1.30 -26.97 11.69
C VAL A 160 -1.97 -27.37 13.00
N LYS A 161 -1.82 -26.50 14.01
CA LYS A 161 -2.54 -26.54 15.29
C LYS A 161 -3.74 -25.61 15.23
N ASP A 162 -4.92 -26.12 15.54
CA ASP A 162 -6.09 -25.30 15.88
C ASP A 162 -6.02 -24.94 17.37
N LEU A 163 -5.73 -23.69 17.69
CA LEU A 163 -5.58 -23.22 19.07
C LEU A 163 -6.89 -23.25 19.87
N GLN A 164 -8.04 -23.30 19.20
CA GLN A 164 -9.34 -23.39 19.86
C GLN A 164 -9.66 -24.82 20.29
N THR A 165 -9.35 -25.81 19.44
CA THR A 165 -9.73 -27.22 19.68
C THR A 165 -8.58 -28.08 20.16
N GLY A 166 -7.34 -27.63 20.01
CA GLY A 166 -6.12 -28.40 20.26
C GLY A 166 -5.77 -29.40 19.15
N SER A 167 -6.60 -29.53 18.11
CA SER A 167 -6.39 -30.49 17.02
C SER A 167 -5.13 -30.18 16.22
N VAL A 168 -4.39 -31.23 15.82
CA VAL A 168 -3.19 -31.14 14.98
C VAL A 168 -3.40 -31.93 13.69
N ARG A 169 -2.93 -31.38 12.56
CA ARG A 169 -2.94 -32.06 11.26
C ARG A 169 -1.56 -31.96 10.59
N ASN A 170 -1.10 -33.05 10.00
CA ASN A 170 0.03 -33.02 9.05
C ASN A 170 -0.50 -32.54 7.69
N ILE A 171 0.08 -31.46 7.18
CA ILE A 171 -0.26 -30.76 5.96
C ILE A 171 0.54 -31.25 4.75
N SER A 172 1.81 -31.64 4.95
CA SER A 172 2.73 -32.18 3.93
C SER A 172 2.35 -33.62 3.55
N THR A 173 1.13 -33.76 3.03
CA THR A 173 0.53 -35.02 2.61
C THR A 173 -0.14 -34.89 1.25
N THR A 174 -0.16 -35.98 0.48
CA THR A 174 -1.01 -36.12 -0.71
C THR A 174 -2.49 -35.90 -0.36
N ALA A 175 -3.35 -35.70 -1.37
CA ALA A 175 -4.80 -35.60 -1.14
C ALA A 175 -5.42 -36.82 -0.44
N ALA A 176 -4.77 -37.99 -0.53
CA ALA A 176 -5.17 -39.22 0.15
C ALA A 176 -4.60 -39.37 1.58
N GLY A 177 -3.82 -38.40 2.06
CA GLY A 177 -3.21 -38.41 3.39
C GLY A 177 -1.90 -39.19 3.49
N VAL A 178 -1.29 -39.58 2.36
CA VAL A 178 0.06 -40.17 2.34
C VAL A 178 1.09 -39.08 2.59
N GLN A 179 1.99 -39.30 3.54
CA GLN A 179 3.03 -38.36 3.95
C GLN A 179 4.07 -38.12 2.84
N ALA A 180 4.61 -36.90 2.79
CA ALA A 180 5.77 -36.55 2.00
C ALA A 180 6.96 -37.49 2.30
N ASP A 181 7.74 -37.82 1.27
CA ASP A 181 8.92 -38.69 1.37
C ASP A 181 10.26 -37.94 1.45
N ALA A 182 10.22 -36.60 1.57
CA ALA A 182 11.37 -35.75 1.81
C ALA A 182 10.97 -34.51 2.60
N ASP A 183 11.98 -33.71 2.99
CA ASP A 183 11.78 -32.51 3.80
C ASP A 183 10.88 -31.48 3.12
N SER A 184 10.01 -30.86 3.91
CA SER A 184 9.27 -29.65 3.58
C SER A 184 9.89 -28.44 4.27
N LYS A 185 9.77 -27.28 3.65
CA LYS A 185 10.33 -26.01 4.12
C LYS A 185 9.37 -24.88 3.80
N GLU A 186 9.51 -23.77 4.53
CA GLU A 186 8.77 -22.52 4.35
C GLU A 186 7.25 -22.70 4.38
N ILE A 187 6.56 -21.82 5.08
CA ILE A 187 5.12 -21.95 5.27
C ILE A 187 4.48 -20.61 4.98
N ALA A 188 3.32 -20.64 4.34
CA ALA A 188 2.38 -19.53 4.40
C ALA A 188 0.98 -20.08 4.66
N ILE A 189 0.18 -19.32 5.41
CA ILE A 189 -1.20 -19.68 5.76
C ILE A 189 -2.15 -18.56 5.34
N SER A 190 -3.31 -18.91 4.79
CA SER A 190 -4.34 -17.93 4.44
C SER A 190 -4.93 -17.27 5.69
N SER A 191 -5.54 -16.10 5.52
CA SER A 191 -6.13 -15.32 6.62
C SER A 191 -7.12 -16.10 7.49
N ASP A 192 -7.90 -16.98 6.86
CA ASP A 192 -8.89 -17.84 7.52
C ASP A 192 -8.31 -19.18 8.04
N GLY A 193 -7.05 -19.50 7.71
CA GLY A 193 -6.38 -20.76 8.04
C GLY A 193 -6.78 -21.95 7.18
N ARG A 194 -7.57 -21.75 6.12
CA ARG A 194 -8.03 -22.82 5.25
C ARG A 194 -6.96 -23.33 4.30
N LEU A 195 -6.16 -22.44 3.72
CA LEU A 195 -5.11 -22.80 2.76
C LEU A 195 -3.75 -22.69 3.42
N VAL A 196 -2.90 -23.70 3.19
CA VAL A 196 -1.51 -23.69 3.63
C VAL A 196 -0.62 -23.97 2.45
N ALA A 197 0.26 -23.02 2.13
CA ALA A 197 1.30 -23.16 1.13
C ALA A 197 2.58 -23.64 1.82
N PHE A 198 3.32 -24.53 1.16
CA PHE A 198 4.61 -25.00 1.62
C PHE A 198 5.51 -25.42 0.46
N THR A 199 6.81 -25.26 0.64
CA THR A 199 7.83 -25.77 -0.27
C THR A 199 8.16 -27.23 0.11
N SER A 200 8.31 -28.13 -0.85
CA SER A 200 8.69 -29.52 -0.59
C SER A 200 9.64 -30.07 -1.63
N TYR A 201 10.56 -30.92 -1.18
CA TYR A 201 11.45 -31.72 -2.03
C TYR A 201 10.90 -33.12 -2.31
N ALA A 202 9.69 -33.42 -1.83
CA ALA A 202 9.10 -34.75 -1.89
C ALA A 202 8.62 -35.09 -3.29
N GLY A 203 9.05 -36.25 -3.79
CA GLY A 203 8.70 -36.72 -5.13
C GLY A 203 7.33 -37.40 -5.20
N ASN A 204 6.70 -37.64 -4.04
CA ASN A 204 5.49 -38.44 -3.91
C ASN A 204 4.21 -37.62 -3.65
N LEU A 205 4.30 -36.29 -3.52
CA LEU A 205 3.14 -35.44 -3.22
C LEU A 205 2.15 -35.35 -4.39
N VAL A 206 2.67 -35.40 -5.63
CA VAL A 206 1.88 -35.54 -6.87
C VAL A 206 2.61 -36.45 -7.85
N ALA A 207 1.90 -36.97 -8.86
CA ALA A 207 2.48 -37.89 -9.82
C ALA A 207 3.52 -37.23 -10.74
N ASN A 208 4.56 -37.99 -11.13
CA ASN A 208 5.63 -37.56 -12.03
C ASN A 208 6.38 -36.31 -11.55
N ASP A 209 6.57 -36.19 -10.24
CA ASP A 209 7.35 -35.10 -9.70
C ASP A 209 8.85 -35.25 -9.98
N SER A 210 9.53 -34.11 -10.10
CA SER A 210 10.97 -34.04 -10.24
C SER A 210 11.65 -33.97 -8.86
N SER A 211 12.97 -33.84 -8.83
CA SER A 211 13.72 -33.59 -7.58
C SER A 211 13.86 -32.11 -7.23
N ASN A 212 13.24 -31.21 -7.99
CA ASN A 212 13.25 -29.78 -7.69
C ASN A 212 12.36 -29.48 -6.48
N ALA A 213 12.66 -28.41 -5.76
CA ALA A 213 11.75 -27.90 -4.76
C ALA A 213 10.50 -27.31 -5.44
N ASP A 214 9.33 -27.80 -5.05
CA ASP A 214 8.04 -27.36 -5.54
C ASP A 214 7.19 -26.74 -4.43
N ILE A 215 6.36 -25.78 -4.81
CA ILE A 215 5.40 -25.16 -3.89
C ILE A 215 4.06 -25.85 -4.05
N PHE A 216 3.48 -26.29 -2.94
CA PHE A 216 2.16 -26.89 -2.87
C PHE A 216 1.24 -26.07 -1.99
N VAL A 217 -0.06 -26.11 -2.30
CA VAL A 217 -1.13 -25.59 -1.45
C VAL A 217 -2.05 -26.73 -1.04
N LYS A 218 -2.24 -26.87 0.27
CA LYS A 218 -3.18 -27.81 0.89
C LYS A 218 -4.42 -27.06 1.38
N ASP A 219 -5.59 -27.54 0.99
CA ASP A 219 -6.85 -27.13 1.60
C ASP A 219 -7.10 -27.98 2.86
N THR A 220 -7.08 -27.35 4.02
CA THR A 220 -7.20 -28.02 5.33
C THR A 220 -8.62 -28.51 5.62
N VAL A 221 -9.61 -28.07 4.84
CA VAL A 221 -11.02 -28.50 4.96
C VAL A 221 -11.30 -29.68 4.05
N THR A 222 -10.88 -29.61 2.78
CA THR A 222 -11.18 -30.67 1.79
C THR A 222 -10.10 -31.75 1.71
N GLY A 223 -8.87 -31.45 2.19
CA GLY A 223 -7.70 -32.31 2.02
C GLY A 223 -7.04 -32.21 0.64
N GLY A 224 -7.61 -31.44 -0.28
CA GLY A 224 -7.09 -31.24 -1.63
C GLY A 224 -5.67 -30.67 -1.63
N LEU A 225 -4.82 -31.17 -2.53
CA LEU A 225 -3.45 -30.71 -2.72
C LEU A 225 -3.27 -30.24 -4.16
N GLN A 226 -2.71 -29.05 -4.33
CA GLN A 226 -2.42 -28.45 -5.64
C GLN A 226 -0.96 -28.01 -5.69
N ARG A 227 -0.23 -28.34 -6.77
CA ARG A 227 1.07 -27.72 -7.06
C ARG A 227 0.85 -26.31 -7.61
N VAL A 228 1.48 -25.32 -6.97
CA VAL A 228 1.38 -23.90 -7.35
C VAL A 228 2.48 -23.50 -8.31
N SER A 229 3.68 -24.07 -8.17
CA SER A 229 4.86 -23.87 -9.03
C SER A 229 4.66 -24.43 -10.45
N THR A 230 3.65 -23.93 -11.16
CA THR A 230 3.23 -24.35 -12.50
C THR A 230 2.98 -23.15 -13.41
N ASP A 231 3.15 -23.34 -14.72
CA ASP A 231 2.69 -22.39 -15.73
C ASP A 231 1.15 -22.32 -15.79
N SER A 232 0.60 -21.43 -16.63
CA SER A 232 -0.85 -21.27 -16.79
C SER A 232 -1.56 -22.50 -17.38
N SER A 233 -0.83 -23.48 -17.92
CA SER A 233 -1.37 -24.74 -18.44
C SER A 233 -1.23 -25.90 -17.42
N GLY A 234 -0.65 -25.65 -16.25
CA GLY A 234 -0.43 -26.65 -15.22
C GLY A 234 0.86 -27.46 -15.35
N ASN A 235 1.78 -27.07 -16.25
CA ASN A 235 3.08 -27.72 -16.34
C ASN A 235 3.98 -27.25 -15.19
N ALA A 236 4.65 -28.19 -14.52
CA ALA A 236 5.54 -27.89 -13.40
C ALA A 236 6.75 -27.03 -13.81
N SER A 237 7.22 -26.23 -12.86
CA SER A 237 8.49 -25.51 -12.95
C SER A 237 9.65 -26.46 -13.26
N ASN A 238 10.56 -26.05 -14.13
CA ASN A 238 11.80 -26.77 -14.43
C ASN A 238 12.98 -26.38 -13.50
N GLY A 239 12.73 -25.53 -12.50
CA GLY A 239 13.70 -25.14 -11.48
C GLY A 239 13.06 -25.02 -10.09
N ASN A 240 13.88 -24.81 -9.06
CA ASN A 240 13.40 -24.70 -7.68
C ASN A 240 12.48 -23.49 -7.50
N SER A 241 11.38 -23.70 -6.78
CA SER A 241 10.44 -22.69 -6.35
C SER A 241 10.34 -22.65 -4.83
N ASP A 242 10.30 -21.44 -4.26
CA ASP A 242 10.28 -21.21 -2.81
C ASP A 242 9.59 -19.88 -2.43
N HIS A 243 9.50 -19.58 -1.12
CA HIS A 243 8.96 -18.34 -0.52
C HIS A 243 7.56 -17.95 -1.00
N ALA A 244 6.58 -18.84 -0.81
CA ALA A 244 5.19 -18.55 -1.13
C ALA A 244 4.54 -17.58 -0.13
N ALA A 245 3.65 -16.70 -0.59
CA ALA A 245 2.76 -15.90 0.25
C ALA A 245 1.37 -15.75 -0.37
N PHE A 246 0.34 -15.57 0.48
CA PHE A 246 -1.07 -15.47 0.05
C PHE A 246 -1.60 -14.04 0.06
N SER A 247 -2.51 -13.74 -0.87
CA SER A 247 -3.46 -12.63 -0.68
C SER A 247 -4.45 -12.94 0.44
N ALA A 248 -5.09 -11.93 1.04
CA ALA A 248 -5.91 -12.13 2.23
C ALA A 248 -7.07 -13.11 2.02
N ASN A 249 -7.66 -13.10 0.82
CA ASN A 249 -8.73 -14.03 0.41
C ASN A 249 -8.23 -15.42 -0.03
N GLY A 250 -6.92 -15.67 -0.02
CA GLY A 250 -6.31 -16.93 -0.45
C GLY A 250 -6.41 -17.22 -1.95
N ARG A 251 -6.86 -16.27 -2.77
CA ARG A 251 -7.00 -16.48 -4.23
C ARG A 251 -5.65 -16.45 -4.93
N TYR A 252 -4.78 -15.50 -4.57
CA TYR A 252 -3.49 -15.33 -5.22
C TYR A 252 -2.38 -15.86 -4.33
N VAL A 253 -1.43 -16.56 -4.96
CA VAL A 253 -0.17 -16.96 -4.35
C VAL A 253 0.96 -16.27 -5.10
N VAL A 254 1.79 -15.51 -4.40
CA VAL A 254 3.06 -15.02 -4.92
C VAL A 254 4.18 -15.94 -4.48
N PHE A 255 5.18 -16.19 -5.33
CA PHE A 255 6.31 -17.05 -5.02
C PHE A 255 7.55 -16.73 -5.85
N ALA A 256 8.72 -17.14 -5.38
CA ALA A 256 9.96 -17.05 -6.13
C ALA A 256 10.26 -18.35 -6.89
N SER A 257 10.88 -18.27 -8.07
CA SER A 257 11.30 -19.45 -8.83
C SER A 257 12.52 -19.21 -9.70
N GLN A 258 13.36 -20.25 -9.82
CA GLN A 258 14.44 -20.35 -10.80
C GLN A 258 13.97 -20.97 -12.14
N GLY A 259 12.68 -21.32 -12.25
CA GLY A 259 12.12 -21.99 -13.40
C GLY A 259 11.94 -21.06 -14.60
N SER A 260 12.51 -21.43 -15.74
CA SER A 260 12.44 -20.68 -17.00
C SER A 260 11.21 -21.01 -17.86
N ASN A 261 10.30 -21.86 -17.36
CA ASN A 261 9.13 -22.33 -18.11
C ASN A 261 7.79 -21.93 -17.49
N LEU A 262 7.77 -21.13 -16.42
CA LEU A 262 6.53 -20.72 -15.74
C LEU A 262 5.73 -19.68 -16.53
N VAL A 263 6.42 -18.87 -17.36
CA VAL A 263 5.81 -17.94 -18.31
C VAL A 263 6.54 -18.05 -19.65
N GLN A 264 5.87 -17.64 -20.73
CA GLN A 264 6.48 -17.64 -22.04
C GLN A 264 7.70 -16.71 -22.08
N SER A 265 8.76 -17.14 -22.78
CA SER A 265 9.94 -16.33 -23.06
C SER A 265 10.74 -15.91 -21.83
N ASP A 266 10.77 -16.70 -20.76
CA ASP A 266 11.73 -16.47 -19.68
C ASP A 266 13.17 -16.67 -20.13
N THR A 267 13.96 -15.59 -20.18
CA THR A 267 15.29 -15.61 -20.81
C THR A 267 16.38 -14.88 -20.01
N ASN A 268 16.04 -14.23 -18.90
CA ASN A 268 17.00 -13.50 -18.07
C ASN A 268 17.94 -14.42 -17.28
N GLY A 269 17.55 -15.67 -17.05
CA GLY A 269 18.35 -16.68 -16.36
C GLY A 269 18.54 -16.40 -14.87
N THR A 270 17.64 -15.62 -14.26
CA THR A 270 17.68 -15.23 -12.84
C THR A 270 16.43 -15.72 -12.12
N ARG A 271 16.47 -15.74 -10.79
CA ARG A 271 15.29 -16.03 -9.97
C ARG A 271 14.28 -14.90 -10.10
N ASP A 272 13.02 -15.25 -10.34
CA ASP A 272 11.92 -14.32 -10.57
C ASP A 272 10.77 -14.51 -9.58
N ILE A 273 9.97 -13.46 -9.41
CA ILE A 273 8.73 -13.48 -8.63
C ILE A 273 7.55 -13.71 -9.57
N PHE A 274 6.70 -14.68 -9.23
CA PHE A 274 5.50 -15.05 -9.96
C PHE A 274 4.26 -14.91 -9.09
N ARG A 275 3.13 -14.56 -9.70
CA ARG A 275 1.79 -14.63 -9.07
C ARG A 275 0.97 -15.71 -9.77
N LYS A 276 0.45 -16.66 -8.99
CA LYS A 276 -0.54 -17.66 -9.41
C LYS A 276 -1.93 -17.23 -8.95
N ASP A 277 -2.91 -17.22 -9.85
CA ASP A 277 -4.32 -17.17 -9.50
C ASP A 277 -4.84 -18.60 -9.31
N LEU A 278 -5.19 -18.98 -8.09
CA LEU A 278 -5.69 -20.32 -7.77
C LEU A 278 -7.10 -20.58 -8.32
N LEU A 279 -7.85 -19.53 -8.70
CA LEU A 279 -9.18 -19.68 -9.29
C LEU A 279 -9.09 -20.00 -10.79
N THR A 280 -8.26 -19.28 -11.53
CA THR A 280 -8.16 -19.39 -13.00
C THR A 280 -7.01 -20.28 -13.47
N GLY A 281 -6.02 -20.51 -12.61
CA GLY A 281 -4.76 -21.18 -12.95
C GLY A 281 -3.73 -20.27 -13.62
N GLU A 282 -4.02 -18.98 -13.83
CA GLU A 282 -3.10 -18.03 -14.48
C GLU A 282 -1.81 -17.84 -13.67
N THR A 283 -0.66 -17.94 -14.34
CA THR A 283 0.67 -17.59 -13.80
C THR A 283 1.23 -16.40 -14.56
N VAL A 284 1.62 -15.34 -13.83
CA VAL A 284 2.25 -14.14 -14.39
C VAL A 284 3.55 -13.81 -13.64
N ARG A 285 4.53 -13.22 -14.33
CA ARG A 285 5.76 -12.71 -13.69
C ARG A 285 5.49 -11.31 -13.12
N ALA A 286 5.75 -11.14 -11.84
CA ALA A 286 5.64 -9.86 -11.13
C ALA A 286 6.95 -9.06 -11.16
N SER A 287 8.10 -9.75 -11.17
CA SER A 287 9.45 -9.14 -11.28
C SER A 287 9.75 -8.67 -12.71
N VAL A 288 8.98 -7.68 -13.19
CA VAL A 288 9.22 -6.98 -14.46
C VAL A 288 9.15 -5.47 -14.26
N THR A 289 9.82 -4.71 -15.15
CA THR A 289 9.72 -3.25 -15.20
C THR A 289 8.30 -2.77 -15.52
N ALA A 290 8.07 -1.46 -15.45
CA ALA A 290 6.74 -0.86 -15.69
C ALA A 290 6.15 -1.19 -17.07
N ASP A 291 7.00 -1.30 -18.09
CA ASP A 291 6.67 -1.70 -19.46
C ASP A 291 6.69 -3.22 -19.69
N GLY A 292 6.87 -4.02 -18.63
CA GLY A 292 6.82 -5.48 -18.69
C GLY A 292 8.13 -6.16 -19.12
N ALA A 293 9.24 -5.42 -19.22
CA ALA A 293 10.53 -6.01 -19.57
C ALA A 293 11.12 -6.82 -18.40
N GLN A 294 11.80 -7.92 -18.75
CA GLN A 294 12.54 -8.74 -17.79
C GLN A 294 13.75 -7.98 -17.26
N VAL A 295 14.07 -8.22 -15.99
CA VAL A 295 15.22 -7.63 -15.33
C VAL A 295 16.23 -8.74 -15.01
N VAL A 296 17.52 -8.45 -15.21
CA VAL A 296 18.60 -9.32 -14.75
C VAL A 296 18.92 -8.95 -13.30
N GLY A 297 18.75 -9.91 -12.41
CA GLY A 297 19.04 -9.83 -10.98
C GLY A 297 18.05 -10.70 -10.21
N ASP A 298 18.54 -11.50 -9.28
CA ASP A 298 17.68 -12.41 -8.52
C ASP A 298 16.66 -11.61 -7.71
N ALA A 299 15.41 -12.07 -7.71
CA ALA A 299 14.33 -11.56 -6.88
C ALA A 299 13.83 -12.62 -5.89
N SER A 300 13.53 -12.23 -4.66
CA SER A 300 13.09 -13.14 -3.58
C SER A 300 12.14 -12.44 -2.59
N ASP A 301 11.73 -13.19 -1.55
CA ASP A 301 11.05 -12.69 -0.35
C ASP A 301 9.80 -11.84 -0.62
N ALA A 302 8.94 -12.35 -1.51
CA ALA A 302 7.78 -11.62 -1.95
C ALA A 302 6.63 -11.64 -0.92
N SER A 303 5.93 -10.52 -0.79
CA SER A 303 4.68 -10.37 -0.06
C SER A 303 3.62 -9.76 -0.98
N ILE A 304 2.35 -10.11 -0.77
CA ILE A 304 1.24 -9.66 -1.62
C ILE A 304 0.15 -8.99 -0.78
N SER A 305 -0.50 -7.99 -1.35
CA SER A 305 -1.58 -7.25 -0.71
C SER A 305 -2.83 -8.10 -0.51
N ALA A 306 -3.72 -7.61 0.36
CA ALA A 306 -4.96 -8.31 0.69
C ALA A 306 -5.83 -8.62 -0.54
N ASP A 307 -5.90 -7.68 -1.48
CA ASP A 307 -6.63 -7.78 -2.75
C ASP A 307 -5.86 -8.50 -3.87
N GLY A 308 -4.56 -8.76 -3.68
CA GLY A 308 -3.68 -9.34 -4.69
C GLY A 308 -3.10 -8.38 -5.72
N ARG A 309 -3.36 -7.07 -5.59
CA ARG A 309 -2.92 -6.03 -6.53
C ARG A 309 -1.45 -5.69 -6.38
N TYR A 310 -0.97 -5.49 -5.16
CA TYR A 310 0.40 -5.04 -4.90
C TYR A 310 1.28 -6.21 -4.48
N ILE A 311 2.47 -6.31 -5.09
CA ILE A 311 3.48 -7.29 -4.73
C ILE A 311 4.75 -6.56 -4.34
N VAL A 312 5.20 -6.75 -3.11
CA VAL A 312 6.48 -6.26 -2.60
C VAL A 312 7.50 -7.39 -2.71
N PHE A 313 8.71 -7.11 -3.16
CA PHE A 313 9.77 -8.11 -3.29
C PHE A 313 11.16 -7.49 -3.17
N SER A 314 12.14 -8.31 -2.84
CA SER A 314 13.54 -7.91 -2.76
C SER A 314 14.22 -8.28 -4.08
N SER A 315 15.14 -7.46 -4.58
CA SER A 315 15.94 -7.85 -5.75
C SER A 315 17.24 -7.07 -5.87
N THR A 316 18.22 -7.69 -6.53
CA THR A 316 19.46 -7.02 -7.01
C THR A 316 19.31 -6.42 -8.42
N GLY A 317 18.14 -6.64 -9.04
CA GLY A 317 17.85 -6.22 -10.40
C GLY A 317 17.45 -4.75 -10.49
N ARG A 318 17.78 -4.13 -11.62
CA ARG A 318 17.43 -2.73 -11.92
C ARG A 318 16.01 -2.58 -12.44
N PHE A 319 15.03 -2.42 -11.55
CA PHE A 319 13.62 -2.20 -11.93
C PHE A 319 13.28 -0.74 -12.25
N THR A 320 14.10 0.22 -11.80
CA THR A 320 13.86 1.66 -12.00
C THR A 320 15.13 2.38 -12.44
N ALA A 321 14.99 3.51 -13.16
CA ALA A 321 16.13 4.23 -13.73
C ALA A 321 17.13 4.76 -12.67
N GLY A 322 16.68 4.98 -11.42
CA GLY A 322 17.49 5.51 -10.32
C GLY A 322 18.27 4.47 -9.53
N ASP A 323 18.10 3.18 -9.82
CA ASP A 323 18.77 2.10 -9.11
C ASP A 323 19.92 1.50 -9.93
N ALA A 324 21.17 1.71 -9.50
CA ALA A 324 22.36 1.27 -10.22
C ALA A 324 23.51 0.84 -9.28
N ASP A 325 23.20 0.55 -8.02
CA ASP A 325 24.21 0.22 -7.01
C ASP A 325 24.53 -1.29 -6.93
N GLY A 326 23.70 -2.13 -7.55
CA GLY A 326 23.87 -3.59 -7.60
C GLY A 326 23.65 -4.28 -6.25
N LYS A 327 23.02 -3.60 -5.29
CA LYS A 327 22.67 -4.12 -3.98
C LYS A 327 21.23 -4.63 -3.99
N THR A 328 20.88 -5.40 -2.95
CA THR A 328 19.49 -5.81 -2.75
C THR A 328 18.64 -4.63 -2.32
N ASP A 329 17.58 -4.38 -3.08
CA ASP A 329 16.61 -3.33 -2.88
C ASP A 329 15.19 -3.88 -2.75
N ILE A 330 14.33 -3.07 -2.14
CA ILE A 330 12.93 -3.40 -1.93
C ILE A 330 12.09 -2.70 -2.99
N PHE A 331 11.31 -3.46 -3.74
CA PHE A 331 10.42 -2.95 -4.78
C PHE A 331 8.98 -3.29 -4.46
N ILE A 332 8.06 -2.48 -4.98
CA ILE A 332 6.64 -2.79 -5.02
C ILE A 332 6.11 -2.63 -6.45
N LYS A 333 5.37 -3.64 -6.88
CA LYS A 333 4.73 -3.78 -8.19
C LYS A 333 3.23 -3.67 -8.03
N ASP A 334 2.62 -2.78 -8.78
CA ASP A 334 1.18 -2.76 -9.00
C ASP A 334 0.85 -3.69 -10.18
N MET A 335 0.18 -4.78 -9.89
CA MET A 335 -0.17 -5.80 -10.88
C MET A 335 -1.36 -5.42 -11.76
N GLN A 336 -2.09 -4.34 -11.44
CA GLN A 336 -3.16 -3.82 -12.27
C GLN A 336 -2.62 -2.86 -13.34
N THR A 337 -1.75 -1.94 -12.94
CA THR A 337 -1.22 -0.90 -13.84
C THR A 337 0.15 -1.24 -14.43
N GLY A 338 0.84 -2.23 -13.85
CA GLY A 338 2.22 -2.56 -14.19
C GLY A 338 3.25 -1.66 -13.51
N ALA A 339 2.87 -0.59 -12.81
CA ALA A 339 3.83 0.32 -12.20
C ALA A 339 4.76 -0.38 -11.19
N VAL A 340 6.04 0.00 -11.16
CA VAL A 340 7.02 -0.50 -10.20
C VAL A 340 7.79 0.67 -9.58
N SER A 341 7.94 0.66 -8.25
CA SER A 341 8.75 1.66 -7.54
C SER A 341 9.69 0.98 -6.54
N ARG A 342 10.87 1.58 -6.36
CA ARG A 342 11.80 1.24 -5.27
C ARG A 342 11.34 1.90 -3.97
N LEU A 343 11.32 1.13 -2.88
CA LEU A 343 10.95 1.56 -1.53
C LEU A 343 12.16 1.80 -0.63
N SER A 344 13.27 1.09 -0.86
CA SER A 344 14.54 1.31 -0.17
C SER A 344 15.25 2.57 -0.69
N GLN A 345 15.94 3.30 0.18
CA GLN A 345 16.71 4.49 -0.21
C GLN A 345 18.09 4.10 -0.76
N SER A 346 18.64 4.94 -1.64
CA SER A 346 20.00 4.79 -2.18
C SER A 346 21.01 5.60 -1.36
N GLY A 347 22.11 5.00 -0.88
CA GLY A 347 23.22 5.72 -0.24
C GLY A 347 24.18 4.83 0.54
N ALA A 348 25.34 5.38 0.95
CA ALA A 348 26.38 4.68 1.73
C ALA A 348 25.96 4.33 3.19
N ALA A 349 24.68 4.44 3.52
CA ALA A 349 24.09 4.12 4.82
C ALA A 349 23.22 2.85 4.78
N ASP A 350 22.88 2.33 3.59
CA ASP A 350 21.97 1.20 3.34
C ASP A 350 22.69 0.18 2.44
N ASP A 351 23.56 -0.66 3.01
CA ASP A 351 24.36 -1.58 2.19
C ASP A 351 23.60 -2.85 1.80
N TYR A 352 22.60 -3.25 2.59
CA TYR A 352 21.74 -4.41 2.34
C TYR A 352 20.32 -4.18 2.87
N ASN A 353 19.31 -4.50 2.07
CA ASN A 353 17.90 -4.44 2.45
C ASN A 353 17.27 -5.84 2.34
N TYR A 354 16.55 -6.27 3.36
CA TYR A 354 15.90 -7.58 3.41
C TYR A 354 14.43 -7.46 3.76
N LEU A 355 13.59 -8.15 2.99
CA LEU A 355 12.20 -8.45 3.33
C LEU A 355 12.12 -9.84 3.96
N GLU A 356 11.05 -10.07 4.71
CA GLU A 356 10.58 -11.40 5.06
C GLU A 356 9.06 -11.46 4.83
N GLY A 357 8.46 -12.66 4.86
CA GLY A 357 7.03 -12.84 4.62
C GLY A 357 6.15 -11.99 5.54
N GLY A 358 5.05 -11.43 5.02
CA GLY A 358 4.13 -10.59 5.81
C GLY A 358 4.65 -9.16 6.06
N ALA A 359 5.52 -8.66 5.19
CA ALA A 359 6.03 -7.30 5.19
C ALA A 359 5.02 -6.24 4.73
N LEU A 360 3.95 -6.62 4.04
CA LEU A 360 2.93 -5.71 3.52
C LEU A 360 1.64 -5.83 4.34
N ALA A 361 1.16 -4.73 4.91
CA ALA A 361 -0.11 -4.73 5.63
C ALA A 361 -1.32 -4.74 4.67
N ASN A 362 -2.49 -5.09 5.20
CA ASN A 362 -3.76 -5.11 4.44
C ASN A 362 -4.27 -3.71 4.08
N ASP A 363 -3.61 -2.65 4.56
CA ASP A 363 -3.84 -1.28 4.10
C ASP A 363 -3.23 -1.00 2.72
N ASN A 364 -2.60 -2.03 2.11
CA ASN A 364 -1.98 -2.04 0.79
C ASN A 364 -0.79 -1.09 0.60
N LEU A 365 -0.44 -0.26 1.60
CA LEU A 365 0.50 0.85 1.46
C LEU A 365 1.50 0.94 2.61
N SER A 366 1.40 0.13 3.66
CA SER A 366 2.45 0.02 4.68
C SER A 366 3.36 -1.18 4.39
N VAL A 367 4.65 -0.91 4.17
CA VAL A 367 5.69 -1.93 3.99
C VAL A 367 6.70 -1.87 5.12
N LEU A 368 7.10 -3.03 5.62
CA LEU A 368 8.12 -3.18 6.65
C LEU A 368 9.31 -3.97 6.12
N TYR A 369 10.51 -3.42 6.22
CA TYR A 369 11.73 -4.11 5.82
C TYR A 369 12.88 -3.81 6.79
N THR A 370 13.95 -4.60 6.71
CA THR A 370 15.17 -4.37 7.48
C THR A 370 16.28 -3.83 6.60
N ASN A 371 17.04 -2.85 7.10
CA ASN A 371 18.25 -2.38 6.46
C ASN A 371 19.48 -2.60 7.36
N TYR A 372 20.62 -2.88 6.74
CA TYR A 372 21.88 -3.06 7.44
C TYR A 372 23.03 -2.36 6.69
N LYS A 373 23.99 -1.82 7.46
CA LYS A 373 25.24 -1.27 6.95
C LYS A 373 26.41 -2.17 7.36
N TYR A 374 27.08 -2.76 6.36
CA TYR A 374 28.27 -3.57 6.62
C TYR A 374 29.48 -2.67 6.88
N ALA A 375 30.04 -2.74 8.08
CA ALA A 375 31.27 -2.03 8.44
C ALA A 375 32.37 -3.06 8.82
N PRO A 376 33.48 -3.15 8.07
CA PRO A 376 34.58 -4.05 8.41
C PRO A 376 35.11 -3.76 9.82
N GLY A 377 35.03 -4.74 10.72
CA GLY A 377 35.46 -4.61 12.12
C GLY A 377 34.33 -4.31 13.12
N ASN A 378 33.09 -4.13 12.65
CA ASN A 378 31.92 -4.07 13.53
C ASN A 378 31.46 -5.52 13.85
N ALA A 379 31.67 -5.97 15.09
CA ALA A 379 31.32 -7.32 15.52
C ALA A 379 29.81 -7.54 15.72
N ALA A 380 28.99 -6.49 15.59
CA ALA A 380 27.54 -6.57 15.73
C ALA A 380 26.85 -6.30 14.37
N ASP A 381 26.04 -7.26 13.95
CA ASP A 381 25.07 -7.14 12.85
C ASP A 381 23.92 -6.21 13.29
N VAL A 382 24.22 -4.89 13.34
CA VAL A 382 23.33 -3.83 13.82
C VAL A 382 22.42 -3.36 12.68
N ARG A 383 21.17 -3.82 12.66
CA ARG A 383 20.19 -3.46 11.61
C ARG A 383 19.16 -2.45 12.10
N ASN A 384 18.43 -1.82 11.20
CA ASN A 384 17.22 -1.06 11.54
C ASN A 384 15.98 -1.66 10.92
N LEU A 385 14.86 -1.39 11.57
CA LEU A 385 13.54 -1.70 11.10
C LEU A 385 12.91 -0.45 10.48
N VAL A 386 12.59 -0.53 9.20
CA VAL A 386 12.11 0.60 8.40
C VAL A 386 10.67 0.35 7.97
N LYS A 387 9.77 1.25 8.37
CA LYS A 387 8.42 1.31 7.82
C LYS A 387 8.40 2.30 6.67
N VAL A 388 7.79 1.90 5.55
CA VAL A 388 7.50 2.78 4.41
C VAL A 388 6.00 2.90 4.26
N GLN A 389 5.51 4.14 4.22
CA GLN A 389 4.20 4.42 3.66
C GLN A 389 4.38 4.69 2.17
N VAL A 390 3.79 3.84 1.33
CA VAL A 390 3.77 3.97 -0.12
C VAL A 390 2.83 5.13 -0.46
N GLY A 391 3.34 6.12 -1.20
CA GLY A 391 2.60 7.33 -1.53
C GLY A 391 1.55 7.13 -2.62
N SER A 392 0.54 7.99 -2.67
CA SER A 392 -0.43 8.09 -3.77
C SER A 392 0.25 8.68 -5.01
N GLY A 393 0.72 7.77 -5.86
CA GLY A 393 1.41 8.03 -7.13
C GLY A 393 1.77 6.73 -7.86
N PHE A 394 1.13 5.63 -7.45
CA PHE A 394 1.31 4.30 -8.01
C PHE A 394 0.29 4.08 -9.13
N GLY A 395 0.76 3.81 -10.34
CA GLY A 395 -0.12 3.44 -11.45
C GLY A 395 -0.63 4.59 -12.31
N ASP A 396 -1.31 4.17 -13.38
CA ASP A 396 -1.78 4.89 -14.57
C ASP A 396 -2.09 6.38 -14.37
N THR A 397 -1.58 7.24 -15.27
CA THR A 397 -1.86 8.69 -15.29
C THR A 397 -3.14 9.05 -16.06
N THR A 398 -3.85 8.07 -16.61
CA THR A 398 -5.10 8.29 -17.35
C THR A 398 -6.31 8.32 -16.42
N GLY A 399 -7.24 9.22 -16.70
CA GLY A 399 -8.49 9.32 -15.94
C GLY A 399 -9.42 8.14 -16.22
N GLN A 400 -10.00 7.58 -15.17
CA GLN A 400 -10.83 6.39 -15.19
C GLN A 400 -12.28 6.71 -14.78
N THR A 401 -13.20 5.81 -15.09
CA THR A 401 -14.54 5.80 -14.48
C THR A 401 -14.62 4.65 -13.49
N ILE A 402 -14.82 4.95 -12.22
CA ILE A 402 -14.82 3.99 -11.11
C ILE A 402 -16.24 3.95 -10.54
N ASN A 403 -16.79 2.74 -10.40
CA ASN A 403 -18.09 2.53 -9.77
C ASN A 403 -17.92 1.56 -8.60
N GLY A 404 -18.38 1.97 -7.42
CA GLY A 404 -18.51 1.16 -6.22
C GLY A 404 -19.73 0.24 -6.28
N THR A 405 -20.17 -0.17 -5.10
CA THR A 405 -21.25 -1.10 -4.84
C THR A 405 -22.33 -0.46 -3.97
N ALA A 406 -23.41 -1.18 -3.65
CA ALA A 406 -24.43 -0.67 -2.73
C ALA A 406 -24.05 -0.83 -1.24
N GLY A 407 -22.80 -1.18 -0.93
CA GLY A 407 -22.26 -1.28 0.43
C GLY A 407 -21.12 -0.28 0.64
N ALA A 408 -20.65 -0.17 1.88
CA ALA A 408 -19.55 0.74 2.21
C ALA A 408 -18.25 0.34 1.51
N ASP A 409 -17.75 1.22 0.65
CA ASP A 409 -16.55 1.02 -0.14
C ASP A 409 -15.36 1.86 0.35
N THR A 410 -14.15 1.40 0.05
CA THR A 410 -12.93 2.21 0.15
C THR A 410 -12.31 2.29 -1.24
N VAL A 411 -12.30 3.48 -1.81
CA VAL A 411 -11.85 3.75 -3.19
C VAL A 411 -10.58 4.58 -3.17
N ASN A 412 -9.57 4.19 -3.96
CA ASN A 412 -8.40 5.01 -4.26
C ASN A 412 -8.22 5.08 -5.78
N ALA A 413 -8.43 6.26 -6.35
CA ALA A 413 -8.48 6.47 -7.79
C ALA A 413 -7.10 6.61 -8.46
N ASN A 414 -6.05 6.84 -7.66
CA ASN A 414 -4.64 6.91 -8.07
C ASN A 414 -4.26 8.21 -8.79
N GLN A 415 -3.78 8.16 -10.03
CA GLN A 415 -3.48 9.36 -10.83
C GLN A 415 -4.47 9.48 -11.98
N GLY A 416 -4.62 10.68 -12.53
CA GLY A 416 -5.52 10.95 -13.65
C GLY A 416 -6.71 11.80 -13.21
N ALA A 417 -7.55 12.19 -14.17
CA ALA A 417 -8.79 12.90 -13.86
C ALA A 417 -9.93 11.89 -13.77
N ASP A 418 -10.16 11.35 -12.58
CA ASP A 418 -11.08 10.23 -12.36
C ASP A 418 -12.52 10.68 -12.16
N ARG A 419 -13.46 9.80 -12.49
CA ARG A 419 -14.88 9.97 -12.25
C ARG A 419 -15.41 8.81 -11.41
N ILE A 420 -15.75 9.07 -10.16
CA ILE A 420 -15.93 8.06 -9.11
C ILE A 420 -17.38 8.08 -8.62
N THR A 421 -18.09 6.96 -8.70
CA THR A 421 -19.45 6.80 -8.17
C THR A 421 -19.42 5.77 -7.04
N GLY A 422 -19.65 6.18 -5.79
CA GLY A 422 -19.72 5.25 -4.65
C GLY A 422 -20.95 4.33 -4.69
N LEU A 423 -22.10 4.91 -5.09
CA LEU A 423 -23.45 4.34 -4.97
C LEU A 423 -23.95 4.39 -3.52
N GLY A 424 -24.44 3.28 -2.96
CA GLY A 424 -25.01 3.25 -1.62
C GLY A 424 -23.99 2.76 -0.62
N GLY A 425 -23.96 3.30 0.61
CA GLY A 425 -22.96 2.87 1.58
C GLY A 425 -22.52 4.04 2.45
N ASN A 426 -21.45 3.86 3.21
CA ASN A 426 -20.72 5.00 3.77
C ASN A 426 -19.31 4.88 3.22
N ASP A 427 -19.00 5.64 2.19
CA ASP A 427 -17.81 5.40 1.40
C ASP A 427 -16.63 6.25 1.85
N VAL A 428 -15.43 5.71 1.68
CA VAL A 428 -14.17 6.44 1.84
C VAL A 428 -13.50 6.52 0.47
N ILE A 429 -13.45 7.71 -0.12
CA ILE A 429 -12.93 7.92 -1.46
C ILE A 429 -11.69 8.81 -1.38
N ASP A 430 -10.58 8.34 -1.93
CA ASP A 430 -9.39 9.13 -2.22
C ASP A 430 -9.26 9.27 -3.74
N GLY A 431 -9.44 10.48 -4.28
CA GLY A 431 -9.25 10.74 -5.71
C GLY A 431 -7.79 10.68 -6.14
N GLY A 432 -6.86 10.81 -5.19
CA GLY A 432 -5.43 10.74 -5.47
C GLY A 432 -4.89 11.99 -6.16
N GLY A 433 -4.42 11.88 -7.39
CA GLY A 433 -3.68 12.92 -8.10
C GLY A 433 -4.27 13.22 -9.47
N GLY A 434 -4.91 14.36 -9.60
CA GLY A 434 -5.39 14.88 -10.88
C GLY A 434 -6.51 15.86 -10.62
N VAL A 435 -7.57 15.81 -11.44
CA VAL A 435 -8.78 16.61 -11.21
C VAL A 435 -9.95 15.63 -11.15
N ASP A 436 -10.26 15.23 -9.93
CA ASP A 436 -11.14 14.09 -9.67
C ASP A 436 -12.57 14.55 -9.40
N THR A 437 -13.52 13.76 -9.89
CA THR A 437 -14.96 14.06 -9.81
C THR A 437 -15.69 12.92 -9.11
N ALA A 438 -16.18 13.15 -7.88
CA ALA A 438 -17.14 12.26 -7.24
C ALA A 438 -18.56 12.50 -7.80
N VAL A 439 -19.30 11.42 -8.06
CA VAL A 439 -20.58 11.41 -8.77
C VAL A 439 -21.68 10.92 -7.85
N TYR A 440 -22.71 11.75 -7.72
CA TYR A 440 -23.91 11.52 -6.94
C TYR A 440 -25.14 11.54 -7.86
N GLN A 441 -25.98 10.51 -7.76
CA GLN A 441 -27.12 10.34 -8.68
C GLN A 441 -28.34 11.19 -8.28
N GLY A 442 -28.36 11.74 -7.06
CA GLY A 442 -29.41 12.64 -6.60
C GLY A 442 -29.17 14.10 -6.98
N ALA A 443 -30.19 14.94 -6.75
CA ALA A 443 -30.06 16.38 -6.89
C ALA A 443 -29.18 16.97 -5.78
N ARG A 444 -28.41 18.04 -6.06
CA ARG A 444 -27.51 18.68 -5.09
C ARG A 444 -28.19 19.04 -3.76
N ALA A 445 -29.47 19.42 -3.80
CA ALA A 445 -30.24 19.80 -2.62
C ALA A 445 -30.51 18.63 -1.64
N ASN A 446 -30.36 17.38 -2.10
CA ASN A 446 -30.52 16.20 -1.26
C ASN A 446 -29.29 15.94 -0.39
N TYR A 447 -28.16 16.58 -0.66
CA TYR A 447 -26.89 16.31 0.02
C TYR A 447 -26.44 17.50 0.87
N THR A 448 -25.93 17.19 2.06
CA THR A 448 -25.17 18.13 2.87
C THR A 448 -23.69 17.92 2.56
N VAL A 449 -22.96 18.99 2.23
CA VAL A 449 -21.52 18.94 1.94
C VAL A 449 -20.80 19.76 3.00
N ALA A 450 -19.90 19.12 3.76
CA ALA A 450 -19.07 19.76 4.76
C ALA A 450 -17.59 19.68 4.36
N SER A 451 -16.89 20.80 4.34
CA SER A 451 -15.45 20.86 4.10
C SER A 451 -14.67 20.86 5.42
N GLY A 452 -13.60 20.06 5.52
CA GLY A 452 -12.71 20.01 6.68
C GLY A 452 -11.25 19.77 6.30
N ALA A 453 -10.37 19.68 7.31
CA ALA A 453 -8.93 19.52 7.09
C ALA A 453 -8.52 18.22 6.37
N GLY A 454 -9.41 17.21 6.35
CA GLY A 454 -9.21 15.93 5.67
C GLY A 454 -9.92 15.80 4.31
N GLY A 455 -10.55 16.87 3.80
CA GLY A 455 -11.31 16.85 2.55
C GLY A 455 -12.81 17.16 2.76
N LEU A 456 -13.68 16.48 2.02
CA LEU A 456 -15.14 16.70 2.05
C LEU A 456 -15.85 15.55 2.78
N THR A 457 -16.95 15.86 3.46
CA THR A 457 -17.92 14.87 3.94
C THR A 457 -19.25 15.13 3.26
N ILE A 458 -19.77 14.12 2.57
CA ILE A 458 -21.05 14.18 1.85
C ILE A 458 -22.06 13.35 2.61
N THR A 459 -23.17 13.96 3.00
CA THR A 459 -24.26 13.27 3.69
C THR A 459 -25.50 13.33 2.81
N ASP A 460 -25.95 12.19 2.32
CA ASP A 460 -27.24 12.07 1.65
C ASP A 460 -28.38 12.15 2.68
N ASN A 461 -29.16 13.23 2.61
CA ASN A 461 -30.30 13.46 3.50
C ASN A 461 -31.54 12.63 3.12
N THR A 462 -31.49 11.88 2.01
CA THR A 462 -32.54 10.97 1.55
C THR A 462 -32.22 9.49 1.80
N GLY A 463 -30.94 9.16 2.06
CA GLY A 463 -30.46 7.87 2.54
C GLY A 463 -30.18 6.80 1.48
N ALA A 464 -30.13 7.15 0.20
CA ALA A 464 -29.77 6.24 -0.89
C ALA A 464 -28.25 6.01 -0.98
N ASP A 465 -27.47 7.08 -0.78
CA ASP A 465 -26.01 7.06 -0.94
C ASP A 465 -25.26 7.08 0.41
N GLY A 466 -25.96 7.31 1.53
CA GLY A 466 -25.40 7.32 2.89
C GLY A 466 -24.45 8.48 3.20
N VAL A 467 -23.33 8.21 3.91
CA VAL A 467 -22.37 9.23 4.38
C VAL A 467 -20.95 8.93 3.92
N ASP A 468 -20.44 9.76 3.02
CA ASP A 468 -19.13 9.57 2.40
C ASP A 468 -18.10 10.55 2.92
N VAL A 469 -16.85 10.11 2.95
CA VAL A 469 -15.67 10.90 3.25
C VAL A 469 -14.75 10.90 2.03
N LEU A 470 -14.49 12.09 1.49
CA LEU A 470 -13.70 12.28 0.27
C LEU A 470 -12.39 13.01 0.59
N ALA A 471 -11.27 12.44 0.17
CA ALA A 471 -9.95 13.06 0.16
C ALA A 471 -9.48 13.26 -1.28
N ASN A 472 -8.73 14.33 -1.56
CA ASN A 472 -8.18 14.63 -2.90
C ASN A 472 -9.22 14.51 -4.04
N VAL A 473 -10.42 15.06 -3.82
CA VAL A 473 -11.48 15.16 -4.84
C VAL A 473 -11.79 16.63 -5.08
N GLU A 474 -11.56 17.10 -6.30
CA GLU A 474 -11.70 18.50 -6.66
C GLU A 474 -13.14 18.86 -7.02
N ARG A 475 -13.95 17.91 -7.49
CA ARG A 475 -15.27 18.19 -8.07
C ARG A 475 -16.34 17.22 -7.61
N LEU A 476 -17.55 17.73 -7.47
CA LEU A 476 -18.75 16.94 -7.24
C LEU A 476 -19.70 17.11 -8.42
N HIS A 477 -20.18 16.00 -8.96
CA HIS A 477 -21.24 15.96 -9.93
C HIS A 477 -22.52 15.44 -9.27
N PHE A 478 -23.59 16.22 -9.37
CA PHE A 478 -24.95 15.84 -8.99
C PHE A 478 -25.84 15.78 -10.23
N ALA A 479 -27.00 15.13 -10.13
CA ALA A 479 -27.93 14.99 -11.26
C ALA A 479 -28.37 16.33 -11.90
N ASN A 480 -28.25 17.44 -11.18
CA ASN A 480 -28.68 18.76 -11.65
C ASN A 480 -27.65 19.89 -11.45
N ALA A 481 -26.43 19.58 -11.00
CA ALA A 481 -25.41 20.59 -10.73
C ALA A 481 -24.01 20.00 -10.66
N ASP A 482 -23.02 20.72 -11.16
CA ASP A 482 -21.60 20.46 -10.87
C ASP A 482 -21.09 21.51 -9.87
N VAL A 483 -20.24 21.09 -8.95
CA VAL A 483 -19.64 21.96 -7.93
C VAL A 483 -18.14 21.70 -7.85
N ALA A 484 -17.35 22.76 -8.00
CA ALA A 484 -15.89 22.71 -7.91
C ALA A 484 -15.39 23.18 -6.54
N TYR A 485 -14.42 22.46 -5.97
CA TYR A 485 -13.78 22.72 -4.68
C TYR A 485 -12.28 22.99 -4.81
N ASP A 486 -11.71 22.91 -6.02
CA ASP A 486 -10.33 23.31 -6.32
C ASP A 486 -10.16 24.84 -6.33
N VAL A 487 -10.29 25.45 -5.14
CA VAL A 487 -10.13 26.90 -4.93
C VAL A 487 -8.78 27.42 -5.44
N TYR A 488 -7.74 26.59 -5.37
CA TYR A 488 -6.40 26.93 -5.88
C TYR A 488 -6.06 26.24 -7.20
N GLY A 489 -6.97 25.41 -7.73
CA GLY A 489 -6.84 24.77 -9.04
C GLY A 489 -7.47 25.60 -10.16
N ASN A 490 -7.68 24.94 -11.30
CA ASN A 490 -8.16 25.58 -12.52
C ASN A 490 -9.53 26.26 -12.33
N ALA A 491 -10.45 25.66 -11.58
CA ALA A 491 -11.76 26.28 -11.37
C ALA A 491 -11.66 27.55 -10.53
N GLY A 492 -10.79 27.53 -9.53
CA GLY A 492 -10.55 28.71 -8.72
C GLY A 492 -9.92 29.86 -9.53
N VAL A 493 -8.95 29.55 -10.38
CA VAL A 493 -8.33 30.55 -11.26
C VAL A 493 -9.35 31.08 -12.28
N ALA A 494 -10.15 30.21 -12.90
CA ALA A 494 -11.20 30.62 -13.83
C ALA A 494 -12.21 31.57 -13.16
N TYR A 495 -12.68 31.23 -11.94
CA TYR A 495 -13.59 32.07 -11.16
C TYR A 495 -12.98 33.45 -10.87
N ARG A 496 -11.71 33.49 -10.41
CA ARG A 496 -11.02 34.73 -10.08
C ARG A 496 -10.75 35.60 -11.30
N LEU A 497 -10.38 35.01 -12.44
CA LEU A 497 -10.23 35.75 -13.69
C LEU A 497 -11.55 36.37 -14.15
N TYR A 498 -12.66 35.64 -14.00
CA TYR A 498 -13.98 36.12 -14.39
C TYR A 498 -14.41 37.32 -13.53
N GLN A 499 -14.25 37.19 -12.21
CA GLN A 499 -14.50 38.29 -11.27
C GLN A 499 -13.58 39.47 -11.58
N ALA A 500 -12.30 39.21 -11.86
CA ALA A 500 -11.34 40.27 -12.10
C ALA A 500 -11.63 41.05 -13.39
N ALA A 501 -12.09 40.36 -14.43
CA ALA A 501 -12.43 40.97 -15.71
C ALA A 501 -13.76 41.76 -15.66
N PHE A 502 -14.76 41.26 -14.94
CA PHE A 502 -16.14 41.73 -15.08
C PHE A 502 -16.82 42.21 -13.79
N ASP A 503 -16.12 42.15 -12.65
CA ASP A 503 -16.60 42.55 -11.32
C ASP A 503 -17.96 41.91 -10.94
N ARG A 504 -18.11 40.62 -11.24
CA ARG A 504 -19.33 39.86 -10.93
C ARG A 504 -19.04 38.38 -10.71
N THR A 505 -19.96 37.72 -10.01
CA THR A 505 -20.00 36.25 -9.94
C THR A 505 -20.13 35.68 -11.37
N PRO A 506 -19.31 34.67 -11.74
CA PRO A 506 -19.46 33.97 -13.00
C PRO A 506 -20.85 33.36 -13.15
N ASP A 507 -21.39 33.34 -14.36
CA ASP A 507 -22.51 32.46 -14.67
C ASP A 507 -22.01 31.02 -14.81
N ALA A 508 -22.87 30.04 -14.47
CA ALA A 508 -22.47 28.64 -14.36
C ALA A 508 -21.96 28.05 -15.69
N ALA A 509 -22.55 28.45 -16.82
CA ALA A 509 -22.16 27.98 -18.15
C ALA A 509 -20.80 28.56 -18.58
N GLY A 510 -20.61 29.87 -18.40
CA GLY A 510 -19.34 30.54 -18.67
C GLY A 510 -18.22 29.97 -17.80
N LEU A 511 -18.45 29.79 -16.51
CA LEU A 511 -17.47 29.19 -15.60
C LEU A 511 -17.09 27.78 -16.06
N GLY A 512 -18.07 26.95 -16.39
CA GLY A 512 -17.83 25.58 -16.87
C GLY A 512 -17.06 25.52 -18.19
N TYR A 513 -17.30 26.45 -19.12
CA TYR A 513 -16.51 26.58 -20.34
C TYR A 513 -15.03 26.86 -20.01
N TRP A 514 -14.74 27.84 -19.14
CA TRP A 514 -13.36 28.20 -18.82
C TRP A 514 -12.63 27.15 -18.01
N ILE A 515 -13.32 26.51 -17.06
CA ILE A 515 -12.82 25.33 -16.37
C ILE A 515 -12.35 24.30 -17.39
N LYS A 516 -13.21 23.95 -18.37
CA LYS A 516 -12.89 22.95 -19.38
C LYS A 516 -11.68 23.35 -20.25
N GLN A 517 -11.58 24.61 -20.64
CA GLN A 517 -10.41 25.08 -21.42
C GLN A 517 -9.12 24.97 -20.62
N MET A 518 -9.14 25.35 -19.34
CA MET A 518 -7.97 25.30 -18.46
C MET A 518 -7.56 23.87 -18.10
N ASP A 519 -8.53 22.97 -17.87
CA ASP A 519 -8.26 21.54 -17.67
C ASP A 519 -7.63 20.89 -18.90
N ASN A 520 -7.96 21.38 -20.08
CA ASN A 520 -7.34 20.96 -21.34
C ASN A 520 -5.98 21.66 -21.61
N GLY A 521 -5.43 22.40 -20.64
CA GLY A 521 -4.08 22.97 -20.69
C GLY A 521 -4.02 24.45 -21.12
N THR A 522 -5.15 25.13 -21.28
CA THR A 522 -5.13 26.59 -21.53
C THR A 522 -4.60 27.32 -20.30
N ASP A 523 -3.56 28.14 -20.46
CA ASP A 523 -3.03 28.91 -19.35
C ASP A 523 -3.88 30.15 -19.01
N ARG A 524 -3.71 30.64 -17.78
CA ARG A 524 -4.48 31.79 -17.25
C ARG A 524 -4.26 33.10 -18.02
N PHE A 525 -3.12 33.29 -18.65
CA PHE A 525 -2.80 34.50 -19.40
C PHE A 525 -3.56 34.53 -20.73
N ASP A 526 -3.73 33.38 -21.37
CA ASP A 526 -4.57 33.23 -22.55
C ASP A 526 -6.05 33.40 -22.24
N VAL A 527 -6.54 32.84 -21.13
CA VAL A 527 -7.91 33.08 -20.66
C VAL A 527 -8.15 34.58 -20.40
N ALA A 528 -7.24 35.25 -19.68
CA ALA A 528 -7.32 36.70 -19.44
C ALA A 528 -7.31 37.51 -20.75
N ARG A 529 -6.52 37.08 -21.73
CA ARG A 529 -6.47 37.71 -23.06
C ARG A 529 -7.80 37.56 -23.78
N TRP A 530 -8.43 36.39 -23.74
CA TRP A 530 -9.73 36.16 -24.37
C TRP A 530 -10.87 36.89 -23.66
N PHE A 531 -10.82 37.03 -22.33
CA PHE A 531 -11.73 37.92 -21.60
C PHE A 531 -11.64 39.35 -22.08
N LEU A 532 -10.43 39.92 -22.11
CA LEU A 532 -10.24 41.31 -22.55
C LEU A 532 -10.55 41.54 -24.03
N ALA A 533 -10.48 40.49 -24.86
CA ALA A 533 -10.86 40.56 -26.27
C ALA A 533 -12.39 40.43 -26.50
N GLY A 534 -13.15 39.96 -25.51
CA GLY A 534 -14.58 39.71 -25.62
C GLY A 534 -15.43 40.98 -25.71
N ALA A 535 -16.65 40.84 -26.23
CA ALA A 535 -17.60 41.95 -26.35
C ALA A 535 -17.97 42.55 -24.97
N GLU A 536 -18.03 41.72 -23.92
CA GLU A 536 -18.29 42.18 -22.56
C GLU A 536 -17.16 43.10 -22.07
N ALA A 537 -15.90 42.74 -22.30
CA ALA A 537 -14.77 43.60 -21.93
C ALA A 537 -14.77 44.93 -22.68
N GLN A 538 -15.21 44.98 -23.94
CA GLN A 538 -15.36 46.25 -24.65
C GLN A 538 -16.42 47.16 -24.00
N SER A 539 -17.46 46.58 -23.40
CA SER A 539 -18.47 47.35 -22.64
C SER A 539 -17.96 47.84 -21.28
N VAL A 540 -17.07 47.06 -20.65
CA VAL A 540 -16.54 47.34 -19.31
C VAL A 540 -15.34 48.30 -19.36
N TYR A 541 -14.39 48.04 -20.27
CA TYR A 541 -13.12 48.77 -20.40
C TYR A 541 -13.13 49.84 -21.51
N GLY A 542 -14.10 49.77 -22.43
CA GLY A 542 -14.13 50.60 -23.64
C GLY A 542 -13.39 49.96 -24.83
N ALA A 543 -13.60 50.51 -26.02
CA ALA A 543 -12.88 50.07 -27.22
C ALA A 543 -11.41 50.53 -27.16
N ASN A 544 -10.47 49.58 -27.01
CA ASN A 544 -9.02 49.82 -26.91
C ASN A 544 -8.63 50.74 -25.74
N PRO A 545 -8.82 50.31 -24.48
CA PRO A 545 -8.46 51.13 -23.31
C PRO A 545 -6.97 51.45 -23.28
N THR A 546 -6.64 52.68 -22.85
CA THR A 546 -5.25 53.00 -22.52
C THR A 546 -4.77 52.15 -21.34
N ASN A 547 -3.45 51.94 -21.20
CA ASN A 547 -2.88 51.21 -20.08
C ASN A 547 -3.30 51.78 -18.71
N ALA A 548 -3.34 53.12 -18.59
CA ALA A 548 -3.81 53.80 -17.39
C ALA A 548 -5.30 53.56 -17.10
N THR A 549 -6.14 53.49 -18.13
CA THR A 549 -7.57 53.18 -17.99
C THR A 549 -7.78 51.75 -17.52
N ALA A 550 -7.13 50.78 -18.18
CA ALA A 550 -7.24 49.37 -17.82
C ALA A 550 -6.74 49.11 -16.39
N LEU A 551 -5.60 49.69 -16.01
CA LEU A 551 -5.01 49.51 -14.69
C LEU A 551 -5.90 50.06 -13.57
N ASN A 552 -6.53 51.23 -13.76
CA ASN A 552 -7.50 51.75 -12.78
C ASN A 552 -8.68 50.79 -12.58
N LEU A 553 -9.19 50.19 -13.66
CA LEU A 553 -10.27 49.21 -13.57
C LEU A 553 -9.80 47.92 -12.87
N PHE A 554 -8.57 47.46 -13.09
CA PHE A 554 -8.03 46.30 -12.36
C PHE A 554 -7.97 46.54 -10.84
N TYR A 555 -7.52 47.71 -10.40
CA TYR A 555 -7.54 48.06 -8.97
C TYR A 555 -8.96 48.11 -8.40
N ASN A 556 -9.92 48.69 -9.14
CA ASN A 556 -11.29 48.83 -8.66
C ASN A 556 -12.08 47.52 -8.68
N HIS A 557 -11.96 46.70 -9.71
CA HIS A 557 -12.72 45.44 -9.84
C HIS A 557 -12.12 44.33 -8.98
N VAL A 558 -10.79 44.25 -8.90
CA VAL A 558 -10.12 43.12 -8.24
C VAL A 558 -9.86 43.40 -6.76
N LEU A 559 -9.40 44.61 -6.45
CA LEU A 559 -8.97 44.96 -5.09
C LEU A 559 -9.98 45.88 -4.37
N HIS A 560 -11.03 46.31 -5.07
CA HIS A 560 -12.07 47.21 -4.56
C HIS A 560 -11.53 48.46 -3.86
N ARG A 561 -10.41 48.98 -4.36
CA ARG A 561 -9.73 50.16 -3.83
C ARG A 561 -9.04 50.95 -4.92
N SER A 562 -8.84 52.24 -4.67
CA SER A 562 -7.94 53.05 -5.50
C SER A 562 -6.49 52.56 -5.39
N ALA A 563 -5.77 52.64 -6.50
CA ALA A 563 -4.34 52.38 -6.52
C ALA A 563 -3.58 53.41 -5.68
N ASP A 564 -2.56 52.97 -4.94
CA ASP A 564 -1.56 53.89 -4.40
C ASP A 564 -0.63 54.37 -5.53
N ALA A 565 -0.04 55.54 -5.35
CA ALA A 565 0.75 56.17 -6.41
C ALA A 565 1.97 55.33 -6.83
N ALA A 566 2.60 54.60 -5.91
CA ALA A 566 3.78 53.80 -6.21
C ALA A 566 3.41 52.53 -7.00
N GLY A 567 2.40 51.81 -6.54
CA GLY A 567 1.87 50.61 -7.20
C GLY A 567 1.33 50.91 -8.59
N PHE A 568 0.56 52.00 -8.74
CA PHE A 568 0.04 52.42 -10.04
C PHE A 568 1.17 52.72 -11.03
N ASN A 569 2.16 53.53 -10.62
CA ASN A 569 3.28 53.89 -11.49
C ASN A 569 4.14 52.69 -11.88
N TYR A 570 4.32 51.74 -10.96
CA TYR A 570 5.04 50.49 -11.24
C TYR A 570 4.36 49.68 -12.35
N TRP A 571 3.07 49.39 -12.21
CA TRP A 571 2.32 48.61 -13.18
C TRP A 571 2.15 49.35 -14.51
N LEU A 572 1.94 50.67 -14.48
CA LEU A 572 1.86 51.48 -15.68
C LEU A 572 3.18 51.43 -16.47
N ASN A 573 4.33 51.53 -15.79
CA ASN A 573 5.63 51.40 -16.44
C ASN A 573 5.82 50.00 -17.07
N ILE A 574 5.39 48.92 -16.39
CA ILE A 574 5.43 47.56 -16.96
C ILE A 574 4.62 47.48 -18.26
N LEU A 575 3.43 48.08 -18.28
CA LEU A 575 2.56 48.09 -19.46
C LEU A 575 3.11 48.96 -20.58
N ASP A 576 3.59 50.17 -20.28
CA ASP A 576 4.06 51.15 -21.26
C ASP A 576 5.42 50.75 -21.89
N THR A 577 6.25 50.01 -21.16
CA THR A 577 7.51 49.46 -21.67
C THR A 577 7.33 48.12 -22.39
N GLY A 578 6.12 47.56 -22.41
CA GLY A 578 5.82 46.29 -23.06
C GLY A 578 6.37 45.06 -22.35
N VAL A 579 6.77 45.19 -21.08
CA VAL A 579 7.26 44.06 -20.25
C VAL A 579 6.13 43.05 -20.01
N ALA A 580 4.90 43.52 -19.87
CA ALA A 580 3.71 42.67 -19.79
C ALA A 580 2.54 43.30 -20.56
N SER A 581 1.64 42.47 -21.07
CA SER A 581 0.38 42.92 -21.66
C SER A 581 -0.65 43.26 -20.57
N GLN A 582 -1.72 43.97 -20.95
CA GLN A 582 -2.87 44.17 -20.06
C GLN A 582 -3.47 42.84 -19.56
N SER A 583 -3.50 41.80 -20.39
CA SER A 583 -3.97 40.46 -19.98
C SER A 583 -3.06 39.80 -18.94
N ALA A 584 -1.74 39.98 -19.06
CA ALA A 584 -0.79 39.47 -18.08
C ALA A 584 -0.89 40.19 -16.73
N VAL A 585 -1.12 41.50 -16.75
CA VAL A 585 -1.38 42.27 -15.52
C VAL A 585 -2.72 41.89 -14.90
N LEU A 586 -3.80 41.75 -15.68
CA LEU A 586 -5.09 41.28 -15.18
C LEU A 586 -4.97 39.91 -14.48
N ALA A 587 -4.31 38.94 -15.12
CA ALA A 587 -4.08 37.62 -14.54
C ALA A 587 -3.25 37.68 -13.25
N SER A 588 -2.31 38.64 -13.16
CA SER A 588 -1.51 38.85 -11.95
C SER A 588 -2.32 39.45 -10.81
N PHE A 589 -3.25 40.36 -11.11
CA PHE A 589 -4.18 40.90 -10.12
C PHE A 589 -5.15 39.82 -9.64
N ALA A 590 -5.73 39.04 -10.56
CA ALA A 590 -6.65 37.96 -10.26
C ALA A 590 -6.03 36.92 -9.30
N GLU A 591 -4.75 36.60 -9.49
CA GLU A 591 -4.01 35.64 -8.65
C GLU A 591 -3.20 36.30 -7.53
N SER A 592 -3.43 37.57 -7.24
CA SER A 592 -2.78 38.23 -6.11
C SER A 592 -3.25 37.63 -4.78
N ALA A 593 -2.37 37.58 -3.78
CA ALA A 593 -2.72 37.09 -2.44
C ALA A 593 -3.89 37.87 -1.81
N GLU A 594 -3.99 39.16 -2.11
CA GLU A 594 -5.09 40.03 -1.68
C GLU A 594 -6.44 39.56 -2.26
N ASN A 595 -6.49 39.29 -3.58
CA ASN A 595 -7.71 38.83 -4.24
C ASN A 595 -8.10 37.39 -3.84
N GLN A 596 -7.11 36.49 -3.74
CA GLN A 596 -7.36 35.13 -3.27
C GLN A 596 -7.97 35.13 -1.85
N ALA A 597 -7.44 35.97 -0.95
CA ALA A 597 -7.99 36.12 0.40
C ALA A 597 -9.40 36.75 0.41
N ALA A 598 -9.68 37.69 -0.49
CA ALA A 598 -11.00 38.31 -0.61
C ALA A 598 -12.08 37.31 -1.08
N LEU A 599 -11.72 36.38 -1.97
CA LEU A 599 -12.67 35.46 -2.59
C LEU A 599 -12.75 34.08 -1.91
N ILE A 600 -11.82 33.73 -1.02
CA ILE A 600 -11.82 32.43 -0.35
C ILE A 600 -13.16 32.12 0.35
N GLY A 601 -13.77 33.12 0.99
CA GLY A 601 -15.01 32.96 1.75
C GLY A 601 -16.20 32.54 0.89
N VAL A 602 -16.22 32.94 -0.39
CA VAL A 602 -17.28 32.55 -1.34
C VAL A 602 -16.95 31.27 -2.10
N MET A 603 -15.67 31.00 -2.37
CA MET A 603 -15.25 29.85 -3.16
C MET A 603 -15.13 28.55 -2.35
N GLN A 604 -14.74 28.62 -1.07
CA GLN A 604 -14.50 27.43 -0.25
C GLN A 604 -15.75 26.57 0.02
N ASN A 605 -16.95 27.15 -0.14
CA ASN A 605 -18.22 26.43 0.01
C ASN A 605 -18.64 25.70 -1.28
N GLY A 606 -17.83 25.76 -2.33
CA GLY A 606 -18.08 25.17 -3.63
C GLY A 606 -18.53 26.21 -4.67
N MET A 607 -17.92 26.14 -5.85
CA MET A 607 -18.23 26.99 -7.00
C MET A 607 -19.14 26.21 -7.96
N ALA A 608 -20.41 26.58 -8.04
CA ALA A 608 -21.35 25.93 -8.94
C ALA A 608 -21.05 26.27 -10.41
N PHE A 609 -21.01 25.26 -11.27
CA PHE A 609 -20.82 25.41 -12.70
C PHE A 609 -21.68 24.42 -13.49
N THR A 610 -21.72 24.58 -14.81
CA THR A 610 -22.34 23.63 -15.74
C THR A 610 -21.23 23.02 -16.59
N ALA A 611 -20.97 21.73 -16.47
CA ALA A 611 -19.95 21.07 -17.29
C ALA A 611 -20.20 21.31 -18.79
N TRP A 612 -19.17 21.80 -19.49
CA TRP A 612 -19.26 22.10 -20.92
C TRP A 612 -19.11 20.84 -21.76
N ALA A 613 -20.13 20.50 -22.57
CA ALA A 613 -20.17 19.28 -23.37
C ALA A 613 -19.65 19.42 -24.81
N GLY A 614 -19.36 20.65 -25.28
CA GLY A 614 -19.01 20.93 -26.67
C GLY A 614 -20.06 21.72 -27.40
#